data_AF-A0A4Y2SQL7-F1
#
_entry.id   AF-A0A4Y2SQL7-F1
#
_cell.length_a   1.000
_cell.length_b   1.000
_cell.length_c   1.000
_cell.angle_alpha   90.00
_cell.angle_beta   90.00
_cell.angle_gamma   90.00
#
_symmetry.space_group_name_H-M   'P 1'
#
loop_
_entity.id
_entity.type
_entity.pdbx_description
1 polymer ?
#
loop_
_entity_poly.entity_id
_entity_poly.type
_entity_poly.pdbx_seq_one_letter_code
_entity_poly.pdbx_strand_id
1 'polypeptide(L)'
;SRFGDSHLRQFYRTELKTKRQKPGEGLQVLSAHVERLMSLAYAECPLDVRESLAAQYLVDAIRDEDPQHSTRYQSCRTQKI
;
A
#
# COMPACT_ATOMS: atom_id res chain seq x y z
N SER A 1 -6.93 22.30 21.12
CA SER A 1 -6.47 21.03 20.51
C SER A 1 -4.95 20.99 20.58
N ARG A 2 -4.33 19.97 21.19
CA ARG A 2 -2.85 19.95 21.42
C ARG A 2 -2.03 19.66 20.17
N PHE A 3 -2.66 19.26 19.07
CA PHE A 3 -2.03 19.15 17.76
C PHE A 3 -3.07 19.55 16.70
N GLY A 4 -2.68 20.40 15.74
CA GLY A 4 -3.55 20.89 14.67
C GLY A 4 -3.67 19.90 13.50
N ASP A 5 -4.44 20.29 12.48
CA ASP A 5 -4.69 19.53 11.24
C ASP A 5 -3.40 19.09 10.50
N SER A 6 -2.33 19.89 10.60
CA SER A 6 -1.00 19.56 10.06
C SER A 6 -0.42 18.26 10.65
N HIS A 7 -0.65 17.99 11.94
CA HIS A 7 -0.17 16.77 12.59
C HIS A 7 -0.96 15.54 12.12
N LEU A 8 -2.25 15.72 11.84
CA LEU A 8 -3.11 14.67 11.30
C LEU A 8 -2.70 14.29 9.87
N ARG A 9 -2.32 15.28 9.04
CA ARG A 9 -1.74 15.02 7.72
C ARG A 9 -0.40 14.29 7.77
N GLN A 10 0.48 14.62 8.71
CA GLN A 10 1.74 13.90 8.91
C GLN A 10 1.52 12.44 9.35
N PHE A 11 0.51 12.20 10.18
CA PHE A 11 0.12 10.85 10.57
C PHE A 11 -0.27 10.00 9.34
N TYR A 12 -1.16 10.49 8.49
CA TYR A 12 -1.58 9.75 7.29
C TYR A 12 -0.46 9.54 6.26
N ARG A 13 0.49 10.48 6.16
CA ARG A 13 1.70 10.29 5.33
C ARG A 13 2.58 9.16 5.86
N THR A 14 2.66 9.02 7.18
CA THR A 14 3.40 7.92 7.81
C THR A 14 2.70 6.59 7.58
N GLU A 15 1.38 6.53 7.74
CA GLU A 15 0.57 5.34 7.45
C GLU A 15 0.72 4.87 5.98
N LEU A 16 0.79 5.79 5.02
CA LEU A 16 1.06 5.43 3.61
C LEU A 16 2.41 4.75 3.43
N LYS A 17 3.44 5.22 4.14
CA LYS A 17 4.80 4.67 4.04
C LYS A 17 4.93 3.29 4.68
N THR A 18 4.19 3.05 5.76
CA THR A 18 4.23 1.77 6.49
C THR A 18 3.18 0.78 6.00
N LYS A 19 2.25 1.18 5.11
CA LYS A 19 1.25 0.26 4.57
C LYS A 19 1.92 -0.84 3.76
N ARG A 20 1.56 -2.07 4.09
CA ARG A 20 1.96 -3.30 3.42
C ARG A 20 0.76 -4.14 3.09
N GLN A 21 0.78 -4.83 1.95
CA GLN A 21 -0.24 -5.82 1.62
C GLN A 21 -0.17 -6.95 2.64
N LYS A 22 -1.28 -7.24 3.31
CA LYS A 22 -1.34 -8.40 4.23
C LYS A 22 -1.57 -9.69 3.43
N PRO A 23 -1.10 -10.86 3.90
CA PRO A 23 -1.43 -12.13 3.28
C PRO A 23 -2.95 -12.31 3.18
N GLY A 24 -3.46 -12.54 1.97
CA GLY A 24 -4.89 -12.65 1.70
C GLY A 24 -5.66 -11.32 1.60
N GLU A 25 -5.00 -10.17 1.76
CA GLU A 25 -5.60 -8.87 1.43
C GLU A 25 -5.67 -8.72 -0.09
N GLY A 26 -6.88 -8.52 -0.62
CA GLY A 26 -7.07 -8.28 -2.04
C GLY A 26 -6.49 -6.93 -2.46
N LEU A 27 -6.01 -6.84 -3.70
CA LEU A 27 -5.46 -5.59 -4.25
C LEU A 27 -6.46 -4.43 -4.20
N GLN A 28 -7.76 -4.71 -4.38
CA GLN A 28 -8.82 -3.70 -4.27
C GLN A 28 -8.96 -3.13 -2.84
N VAL A 29 -8.71 -3.96 -1.82
CA VAL A 29 -8.76 -3.53 -0.41
C VAL A 29 -7.56 -2.65 -0.11
N LEU A 30 -6.38 -3.03 -0.62
CA LEU A 30 -5.17 -2.23 -0.52
C LEU A 30 -5.34 -0.88 -1.25
N SER A 31 -5.88 -0.88 -2.47
CA SER A 31 -6.07 0.34 -3.28
C SER A 31 -7.05 1.30 -2.61
N ALA A 32 -8.19 0.81 -2.13
CA ALA A 32 -9.16 1.63 -1.41
C ALA A 32 -8.55 2.25 -0.15
N HIS A 33 -7.65 1.54 0.54
CA HIS A 33 -6.95 2.08 1.70
C HIS A 33 -5.95 3.18 1.30
N VAL A 34 -5.15 2.96 0.25
CA VAL A 34 -4.21 3.96 -0.28
C VAL A 34 -4.97 5.22 -0.74
N GLU A 35 -6.03 5.08 -1.52
CA GLU A 35 -6.85 6.21 -2.00
C GLU A 35 -7.45 7.04 -0.86
N ARG A 36 -7.95 6.35 0.18
CA ARG A 36 -8.46 7.00 1.39
C ARG A 36 -7.36 7.80 2.09
N LEU A 37 -6.19 7.22 2.28
CA LEU A 37 -5.07 7.90 2.92
C LEU A 37 -4.56 9.07 2.06
N MET A 38 -4.54 8.94 0.73
CA MET A 38 -4.15 10.03 -0.18
C MET A 38 -5.08 11.22 -0.08
N SER A 39 -6.39 10.98 0.03
CA SER A 39 -7.39 12.03 0.22
C SER A 39 -7.24 12.77 1.55
N LEU A 40 -6.67 12.11 2.57
CA LEU A 40 -6.45 12.70 3.89
C LEU A 40 -5.07 13.36 4.03
N ALA A 41 -4.03 12.79 3.43
CA ALA A 41 -2.65 13.25 3.51
C ALA A 41 -2.29 14.35 2.49
N TYR A 42 -2.98 14.34 1.34
CA TYR A 42 -2.68 15.16 0.17
C TYR A 42 -3.95 15.79 -0.42
N ALA A 43 -4.91 16.17 0.43
CA ALA A 43 -6.19 16.78 0.04
C ALA A 43 -6.04 18.04 -0.84
N GLU A 44 -4.99 18.81 -0.61
CA GLU A 44 -4.69 20.08 -1.31
C GLU A 44 -3.88 19.88 -2.60
N CYS A 45 -3.36 18.67 -2.85
CA CYS A 45 -2.60 18.40 -4.07
C CYS A 45 -3.56 18.16 -5.25
N PRO A 46 -3.15 18.56 -6.48
CA PRO A 46 -3.87 18.21 -7.71
C PRO A 46 -4.14 16.71 -7.84
N LEU A 47 -5.23 16.35 -8.52
CA LEU A 47 -5.67 14.94 -8.64
C LEU A 47 -4.62 14.08 -9.37
N ASP A 48 -4.04 14.58 -10.45
CA ASP A 48 -3.01 13.90 -11.25
C ASP A 48 -1.75 13.58 -10.42
N VAL A 49 -1.33 14.52 -9.58
CA VAL A 49 -0.22 14.33 -8.64
C VAL A 49 -0.59 13.28 -7.60
N ARG A 50 -1.83 13.31 -7.10
CA ARG A 50 -2.34 12.37 -6.10
C ARG A 50 -2.43 10.95 -6.65
N GLU A 51 -2.94 10.77 -7.86
CA GLU A 51 -3.03 9.48 -8.54
C GLU A 51 -1.64 8.89 -8.82
N SER A 52 -0.69 9.72 -9.27
CA SER A 52 0.69 9.30 -9.49
C SER A 52 1.36 8.82 -8.20
N LEU A 53 1.18 9.56 -7.10
CA LEU A 53 1.67 9.16 -5.79
C LEU A 53 0.97 7.89 -5.27
N ALA A 54 -0.35 7.77 -5.47
CA ALA A 54 -1.12 6.59 -5.07
C ALA A 54 -0.60 5.32 -5.76
N ALA A 55 -0.34 5.41 -7.07
CA ALA A 55 0.23 4.31 -7.84
C ALA A 55 1.61 3.87 -7.30
N GLN A 56 2.47 4.84 -6.96
CA GLN A 56 3.79 4.55 -6.38
C GLN A 56 3.66 3.85 -5.02
N TYR A 57 2.83 4.37 -4.11
CA TYR A 57 2.62 3.74 -2.80
C TYR A 57 1.98 2.37 -2.90
N LEU A 58 1.08 2.15 -3.86
CA LEU A 58 0.49 0.84 -4.11
C LEU A 58 1.56 -0.17 -4.54
N VAL A 59 2.43 0.21 -5.47
CA VAL A 59 3.54 -0.62 -5.93
C VAL A 59 4.50 -0.94 -4.78
N ASP A 60 4.85 0.03 -3.95
CA ASP A 60 5.74 -0.18 -2.80
C ASP A 60 5.09 -1.08 -1.73
N ALA A 61 3.77 -0.95 -1.51
CA ALA A 61 3.03 -1.76 -0.55
C ALA A 61 2.85 -3.22 -0.99
N ILE A 62 2.90 -3.50 -2.30
CA ILE A 62 2.87 -4.86 -2.88
C ILE A 62 4.27 -5.48 -2.90
N ARG A 63 5.28 -4.69 -3.28
CA ARG A 63 6.67 -5.16 -3.47
C ARG A 63 7.34 -5.63 -2.19
N ASP A 64 6.87 -5.15 -1.06
CA ASP A 64 7.33 -5.58 0.25
C ASP A 64 6.43 -6.73 0.75
N GLU A 65 6.21 -7.72 -0.14
CA GLU A 65 6.07 -9.12 0.27
C GLU A 65 7.41 -9.49 0.90
N ASP A 66 7.37 -9.87 2.17
CA ASP A 66 8.51 -10.32 2.96
C ASP A 66 9.59 -11.01 2.07
N PRO A 67 10.82 -10.45 1.96
CA PRO A 67 11.87 -11.03 1.11
C PRO A 67 12.30 -12.45 1.51
N GLN A 68 11.70 -13.04 2.57
CA GLN A 68 11.93 -14.41 3.02
C GLN A 68 11.16 -15.48 2.25
N HIS A 69 10.19 -15.13 1.39
CA HIS A 69 9.43 -16.14 0.64
C HIS A 69 10.08 -16.62 -0.68
N SER A 70 11.37 -16.36 -0.88
CA SER A 70 12.19 -16.95 -1.96
C SER A 70 12.60 -18.42 -1.70
N THR A 71 11.76 -19.24 -1.05
CA THR A 71 12.01 -20.69 -0.99
C THR A 71 10.73 -21.52 -0.83
N ARG A 72 9.78 -21.38 -1.75
CA ARG A 72 8.93 -22.53 -2.09
C ARG A 72 8.59 -22.53 -3.56
N TYR A 73 9.62 -22.80 -4.36
CA TYR A 73 9.46 -23.33 -5.70
C TYR A 73 8.44 -24.47 -5.61
N GLN A 74 7.29 -24.28 -6.25
CA GLN A 74 6.27 -25.30 -6.37
C GLN A 74 6.91 -26.56 -6.95
N SER A 75 6.97 -27.62 -6.15
CA SER A 75 7.22 -28.94 -6.69
C SER A 75 6.10 -29.22 -7.68
N CYS A 76 6.45 -29.28 -8.96
CA CYS A 76 5.58 -29.72 -10.02
C CYS A 76 4.93 -31.04 -9.58
N ARG A 77 3.61 -31.02 -9.43
CA ARG A 77 2.81 -32.22 -9.27
C ARG A 77 3.02 -33.07 -10.53
N THR A 78 3.90 -34.06 -10.45
CA THR A 78 4.01 -35.11 -11.47
C THR A 78 2.73 -35.93 -11.42
N GLN A 79 1.76 -35.55 -12.24
CA GLN A 79 0.78 -36.48 -12.80
C GLN A 79 1.29 -36.85 -14.18
N LYS A 80 1.86 -38.05 -14.33
CA LYS A 80 1.84 -38.80 -15.59
C LYS A 80 1.85 -40.31 -15.30
N ILE A 81 0.71 -40.90 -15.67
CA ILE A 81 0.41 -42.26 -16.15
C ILE A 81 0.73 -43.41 -15.21
#